data_AF-A0A090U024-F1
#
_entry.id   AF-A0A090U024-F1
#
_cell.length_a   1.000
_cell.length_b   1.000
_cell.length_c   1.000
_cell.angle_alpha   90.00
_cell.angle_beta   90.00
_cell.angle_gamma   90.00
#
_symmetry.space_group_name_H-M   'P 1'
#
loop_
_entity.id
_entity.type
_entity.pdbx_description
1 polymer ?
#
loop_
_entity_poly.entity_id
_entity_poly.type
_entity_poly.pdbx_seq_one_letter_code
_entity_poly.pdbx_strand_id
1 'polypeptide(L)'
;MASYIAPSQIAQRQLEYFAGKRVLVIGEIEDSFPIELSRHCDKVTVFTSNYITYRSLQSSSKIDTLFGASLPADIDADMVLLYWPKAKAEAQMLLHMSLAALGNETEIVVVGENRSGVKSIEKMFATYGPINKYDSARRCSFYWGICQQAPDSFDLQSQFKTYHVELNGIAITVKSLPGVFSHGEFDHGTQLLLNNLPELTGKVLDFGCGAGIIGAYMG
;
A
#
# COMPACT_ATOMS: atom_id res chain seq x y z
N MET A 1 -11.90 -4.12 24.21
CA MET A 1 -11.60 -4.63 22.85
C MET A 1 -10.86 -3.54 22.11
N ALA A 2 -9.77 -3.85 21.42
CA ALA A 2 -9.15 -2.88 20.53
C ALA A 2 -10.19 -2.48 19.46
N SER A 3 -10.40 -1.17 19.25
CA SER A 3 -11.32 -0.72 18.21
C SER A 3 -10.60 -0.77 16.87
N TYR A 4 -10.88 -1.80 16.07
CA TYR A 4 -10.36 -1.91 14.71
C TYR A 4 -10.90 -0.79 13.80
N ILE A 5 -10.14 -0.43 12.76
CA ILE A 5 -10.59 0.51 11.73
C ILE A 5 -11.76 -0.09 10.94
N ALA A 6 -12.55 0.76 10.26
CA ALA A 6 -13.74 0.29 9.55
C ALA A 6 -13.45 -0.78 8.47
N PRO A 7 -12.36 -0.72 7.69
CA PRO A 7 -11.95 -1.81 6.79
C PRO A 7 -11.66 -3.14 7.51
N SER A 8 -10.95 -3.12 8.63
CA SER A 8 -10.68 -4.31 9.45
C SER A 8 -11.97 -4.90 10.04
N GLN A 9 -12.91 -4.06 10.46
CA GLN A 9 -14.21 -4.51 10.98
C GLN A 9 -15.08 -5.19 9.92
N ILE A 10 -14.98 -4.79 8.65
CA ILE A 10 -15.69 -5.50 7.57
C ILE A 10 -15.00 -6.82 7.23
N ALA A 11 -13.67 -6.88 7.26
CA ALA A 11 -12.93 -8.14 7.13
C ALA A 11 -13.26 -9.13 8.26
N GLN A 12 -13.38 -8.64 9.50
CA GLN A 12 -13.73 -9.42 10.69
C GLN A 12 -15.11 -10.08 10.58
N ARG A 13 -16.05 -9.50 9.82
CA ARG A 13 -17.37 -10.11 9.58
C ARG A 13 -17.32 -11.30 8.62
N GLN A 14 -16.20 -11.46 7.90
CA GLN A 14 -16.03 -12.39 6.80
C GLN A 14 -14.88 -13.38 7.07
N LEU A 15 -14.64 -13.72 8.34
CA LEU A 15 -13.52 -14.59 8.77
C LEU A 15 -13.51 -15.97 8.07
N GLU A 16 -14.68 -16.47 7.66
CA GLU A 16 -14.81 -17.75 6.94
C GLU A 16 -14.04 -17.76 5.61
N TYR A 17 -13.91 -16.62 4.91
CA TYR A 17 -13.14 -16.54 3.66
C TYR A 17 -11.64 -16.75 3.88
N PHE A 18 -11.16 -16.52 5.09
CA PHE A 18 -9.74 -16.63 5.43
C PHE A 18 -9.39 -17.99 6.06
N ALA A 19 -10.38 -18.86 6.28
CA ALA A 19 -10.20 -20.15 6.93
C ALA A 19 -9.22 -21.05 6.14
N GLY A 20 -8.15 -21.51 6.79
CA GLY A 20 -7.15 -22.39 6.18
C GLY A 20 -6.29 -21.73 5.09
N LYS A 21 -6.29 -20.39 5.00
CA LYS A 21 -5.50 -19.64 4.01
C LYS A 21 -4.13 -19.26 4.56
N ARG A 22 -3.17 -19.07 3.65
CA ARG A 22 -1.90 -18.38 3.93
C ARG A 22 -2.04 -16.97 3.38
N VAL A 23 -2.33 -16.02 4.26
CA VAL A 23 -2.79 -14.67 3.87
C VAL A 23 -1.64 -13.68 3.88
N LEU A 24 -1.41 -13.04 2.73
CA LEU A 24 -0.58 -11.86 2.59
C LEU A 24 -1.43 -10.59 2.78
N VAL A 25 -1.19 -9.84 3.86
CA VAL A 25 -1.86 -8.58 4.15
C VAL A 25 -0.98 -7.42 3.65
N ILE A 26 -1.55 -6.56 2.80
CA ILE A 26 -0.86 -5.40 2.21
C ILE A 26 -1.75 -4.15 2.18
N GLY A 27 -1.11 -2.99 1.98
CA GLY A 27 -1.80 -1.70 1.83
C GLY A 27 -1.99 -0.95 3.16
N GLU A 28 -3.09 -0.22 3.26
CA GLU A 28 -3.36 0.74 4.35
C GLU A 28 -3.90 0.05 5.62
N ILE A 29 -3.04 -0.76 6.25
CA ILE A 29 -3.31 -1.36 7.56
C ILE A 29 -2.78 -0.47 8.69
N GLU A 30 -3.69 -0.06 9.57
CA GLU A 30 -3.42 0.89 10.67
C GLU A 30 -3.74 0.31 12.07
N ASP A 31 -4.07 -0.98 12.15
CA ASP A 31 -4.42 -1.64 13.41
C ASP A 31 -3.83 -3.05 13.55
N SER A 32 -4.21 -3.74 14.62
CA SER A 32 -3.72 -5.07 14.99
C SER A 32 -4.58 -6.23 14.47
N PHE A 33 -5.53 -5.99 13.57
CA PHE A 33 -6.39 -7.05 13.03
C PHE A 33 -5.62 -8.25 12.43
N PRO A 34 -4.47 -8.10 11.74
CA PRO A 34 -3.69 -9.25 11.27
C PRO A 34 -3.32 -10.26 12.37
N ILE A 35 -3.14 -9.80 13.61
CA ILE A 35 -2.85 -10.66 14.76
C ILE A 35 -4.09 -11.48 15.15
N GLU A 36 -5.29 -10.91 15.06
CA GLU A 36 -6.53 -11.67 15.25
C GLU A 36 -6.75 -12.65 14.09
N LEU A 37 -6.53 -12.19 12.86
CA LEU A 37 -6.68 -12.97 11.64
C LEU A 37 -5.85 -14.27 11.69
N SER A 38 -4.66 -14.24 12.30
CA SER A 38 -3.80 -15.42 12.51
C SER A 38 -4.46 -16.59 13.27
N ARG A 39 -5.58 -16.35 13.97
CA ARG A 39 -6.35 -17.42 14.66
C ARG A 39 -7.27 -18.20 13.72
N HIS A 40 -7.50 -17.67 12.52
CA HIS A 40 -8.42 -18.21 11.54
C HIS A 40 -7.71 -18.70 10.27
N CYS A 41 -6.47 -18.27 10.06
CA CYS A 41 -5.63 -18.64 8.91
C CYS A 41 -4.56 -19.66 9.31
N ASP A 42 -4.02 -20.37 8.32
CA ASP A 42 -2.83 -21.21 8.52
C ASP A 42 -1.58 -20.35 8.72
N LYS A 43 -1.52 -19.20 8.03
CA LYS A 43 -0.41 -18.24 8.12
C LYS A 43 -0.90 -16.84 7.81
N VAL A 44 -0.31 -15.84 8.46
CA VAL A 44 -0.50 -14.42 8.13
C VAL A 44 0.86 -13.76 8.01
N THR A 45 1.11 -13.17 6.84
CA THR A 45 2.27 -12.34 6.57
C THR A 45 1.81 -10.94 6.25
N VAL A 46 2.32 -9.94 6.96
CA VAL A 46 2.06 -8.53 6.67
C VAL A 46 3.24 -7.96 5.90
N PHE A 47 3.01 -7.34 4.75
CA PHE A 47 4.02 -6.56 4.04
C PHE A 47 3.62 -5.08 4.00
N THR A 48 4.52 -4.20 4.43
CA THR A 48 4.25 -2.76 4.50
C THR A 48 5.49 -1.91 4.25
N SER A 49 5.28 -0.75 3.63
CA SER A 49 6.27 0.34 3.54
C SER A 49 6.13 1.36 4.67
N ASN A 50 5.13 1.21 5.55
CA ASN A 50 4.92 2.09 6.69
C ASN A 50 5.70 1.58 7.91
N TYR A 51 6.73 2.33 8.30
CA TYR A 51 7.61 1.95 9.41
C TYR A 51 6.88 1.89 10.76
N ILE A 52 5.88 2.74 11.01
CA ILE A 52 5.10 2.72 12.25
C ILE A 52 4.29 1.43 12.34
N THR A 53 3.60 1.06 11.26
CA THR A 53 2.86 -0.20 11.16
C THR A 53 3.78 -1.41 11.35
N TYR A 54 4.93 -1.43 10.66
CA TYR A 54 5.93 -2.48 10.82
C TYR A 54 6.37 -2.63 12.27
N ARG A 55 6.76 -1.51 12.92
CA ARG A 55 7.23 -1.50 14.32
C ARG A 55 6.18 -1.99 15.30
N SER A 56 4.91 -1.68 15.05
CA SER A 56 3.78 -2.12 15.87
C SER A 56 3.57 -3.63 15.78
N LEU A 57 3.59 -4.18 14.56
CA LEU A 57 3.22 -5.56 14.28
C LEU A 57 4.37 -6.57 14.47
N GLN A 58 5.62 -6.17 14.21
CA GLN A 58 6.80 -7.05 14.29
C GLN A 58 7.01 -7.69 15.68
N SER A 59 6.39 -7.14 16.73
CA SER A 59 6.52 -7.65 18.10
C SER A 59 5.72 -8.94 18.35
N SER A 60 4.77 -9.25 17.47
CA SER A 60 3.91 -10.42 17.58
C SER A 60 4.58 -11.66 17.00
N SER A 61 4.69 -12.73 17.80
CA SER A 61 5.18 -14.03 17.33
C SER A 61 4.15 -14.84 16.53
N LYS A 62 2.95 -14.28 16.29
CA LYS A 62 1.84 -14.99 15.61
C LYS A 62 1.77 -14.73 14.11
N ILE A 63 2.50 -13.72 13.63
CA ILE A 63 2.49 -13.27 12.24
C ILE A 63 3.91 -12.95 11.81
N ASP A 64 4.17 -13.08 10.51
CA ASP A 64 5.38 -12.55 9.89
C ASP A 64 5.13 -11.09 9.49
N THR A 65 6.11 -10.21 9.69
CA THR A 65 6.00 -8.81 9.26
C THR A 65 7.23 -8.41 8.45
N LEU A 66 7.01 -7.99 7.22
CA LEU A 66 8.02 -7.61 6.24
C LEU A 66 7.95 -6.10 5.99
N PHE A 67 9.12 -5.46 5.94
CA PHE A 67 9.25 -4.03 5.65
C PHE A 67 10.07 -3.81 4.39
N GLY A 68 9.53 -3.06 3.44
CA GLY A 68 10.23 -2.74 2.20
C GLY A 68 9.35 -2.08 1.15
N ALA A 69 9.94 -1.86 -0.03
CA ALA A 69 9.26 -1.31 -1.20
C ALA A 69 8.83 -2.40 -2.21
N SER A 70 9.37 -3.61 -2.09
CA SER A 70 9.04 -4.77 -2.93
C SER A 70 8.89 -6.04 -2.10
N LEU A 71 8.00 -6.94 -2.53
CA LEU A 71 7.86 -8.26 -1.94
C LEU A 71 9.11 -9.13 -2.22
N PRO A 72 9.46 -10.05 -1.31
CA PRO A 72 10.39 -11.15 -1.60
C PRO A 72 9.83 -12.05 -2.71
N ALA A 73 10.72 -12.69 -3.47
CA ALA A 73 10.34 -13.57 -4.58
C ALA A 73 9.67 -14.88 -4.12
N ASP A 74 9.92 -15.33 -2.91
CA ASP A 74 9.51 -16.62 -2.33
C ASP A 74 8.43 -16.47 -1.25
N ILE A 75 7.54 -15.47 -1.42
CA ILE A 75 6.46 -15.23 -0.48
C ILE A 75 5.45 -16.39 -0.48
N ASP A 76 5.33 -17.06 0.66
CA ASP A 76 4.40 -18.17 0.86
C ASP A 76 3.02 -17.66 1.30
N ALA A 77 2.14 -17.48 0.33
CA ALA A 77 0.73 -17.14 0.50
C ALA A 77 -0.11 -17.73 -0.65
N ASP A 78 -1.41 -17.89 -0.43
CA ASP A 78 -2.41 -18.23 -1.47
C ASP A 78 -3.57 -17.24 -1.53
N MET A 79 -3.58 -16.25 -0.63
CA MET A 79 -4.57 -15.19 -0.60
C MET A 79 -3.91 -13.84 -0.31
N VAL A 80 -4.36 -12.78 -0.98
CA VAL A 80 -4.03 -11.39 -0.63
C VAL A 80 -5.23 -10.73 0.05
N LEU A 81 -4.99 -10.12 1.20
CA LEU A 81 -5.89 -9.13 1.82
C LEU A 81 -5.34 -7.73 1.57
N LEU A 82 -5.86 -7.05 0.55
CA LEU A 82 -5.49 -5.69 0.20
C LEU A 82 -6.39 -4.68 0.94
N TYR A 83 -5.79 -3.96 1.89
CA TYR A 83 -6.37 -2.74 2.45
C TYR A 83 -6.19 -1.62 1.45
N TRP A 84 -7.30 -1.18 0.83
CA TRP A 84 -7.29 -0.20 -0.24
C TRP A 84 -6.58 1.10 0.18
N PRO A 85 -5.42 1.43 -0.43
CA PRO A 85 -4.74 2.67 -0.15
C PRO A 85 -5.54 3.89 -0.64
N LYS A 86 -5.35 5.04 0.02
CA LYS A 86 -5.87 6.34 -0.46
C LYS A 86 -5.49 6.65 -1.92
N ALA A 87 -4.28 6.28 -2.35
CA ALA A 87 -3.79 6.54 -3.69
C ALA A 87 -4.06 5.36 -4.64
N LYS A 88 -4.79 5.60 -5.73
CA LYS A 88 -5.12 4.57 -6.73
C LYS A 88 -3.88 3.95 -7.39
N ALA A 89 -2.84 4.75 -7.64
CA ALA A 89 -1.58 4.26 -8.23
C ALA A 89 -0.86 3.28 -7.30
N GLU A 90 -0.91 3.50 -5.99
CA GLU A 90 -0.36 2.59 -4.99
C GLU A 90 -1.15 1.29 -4.93
N ALA A 91 -2.49 1.37 -4.95
CA ALA A 91 -3.35 0.19 -5.04
C ALA A 91 -3.01 -0.67 -6.27
N GLN A 92 -2.78 -0.03 -7.43
CA GLN A 92 -2.39 -0.70 -8.67
C GLN A 92 -1.02 -1.38 -8.56
N MET A 93 -0.03 -0.68 -8.01
CA MET A 93 1.32 -1.22 -7.82
C MET A 93 1.31 -2.42 -6.88
N LEU A 94 0.64 -2.31 -5.72
CA LEU A 94 0.52 -3.39 -4.74
C LEU A 94 -0.21 -4.62 -5.29
N LEU A 95 -1.31 -4.41 -6.02
CA LEU A 95 -2.06 -5.49 -6.66
C LEU A 95 -1.20 -6.20 -7.71
N HIS A 96 -0.54 -5.46 -8.60
CA HIS A 96 0.30 -6.05 -9.63
C HIS A 96 1.49 -6.81 -9.04
N MET A 97 2.19 -6.21 -8.06
CA MET A 97 3.32 -6.83 -7.38
C MET A 97 2.93 -8.13 -6.67
N SER A 98 1.80 -8.14 -5.96
CA SER A 98 1.36 -9.34 -5.23
C SER A 98 0.90 -10.46 -6.17
N LEU A 99 0.18 -10.13 -7.24
CA LEU A 99 -0.24 -11.13 -8.23
C LEU A 99 0.93 -11.68 -9.05
N ALA A 100 1.92 -10.85 -9.39
CA ALA A 100 3.13 -11.32 -10.07
C ALA A 100 3.95 -12.27 -9.20
N ALA A 101 3.94 -12.08 -7.87
CA ALA A 101 4.66 -12.92 -6.93
C ALA A 101 3.93 -14.26 -6.64
N LEU A 102 2.60 -14.25 -6.59
CA LEU A 102 1.79 -15.40 -6.17
C LEU A 102 1.21 -16.22 -7.33
N GLY A 103 1.01 -15.60 -8.50
CA GLY A 103 0.54 -16.27 -9.71
C GLY A 103 -0.98 -16.48 -9.77
N ASN A 104 -1.39 -17.30 -10.75
CA ASN A 104 -2.79 -17.68 -10.96
C ASN A 104 -3.36 -18.44 -9.76
N GLU A 105 -4.69 -18.49 -9.67
CA GLU A 105 -5.46 -19.10 -8.58
C GLU A 105 -5.29 -18.42 -7.22
N THR A 106 -4.50 -17.35 -7.13
CA THR A 106 -4.42 -16.50 -5.93
C THR A 106 -5.78 -15.85 -5.66
N GLU A 107 -6.31 -16.07 -4.47
CA GLU A 107 -7.53 -15.39 -4.01
C GLU A 107 -7.22 -13.96 -3.57
N ILE A 108 -8.10 -13.02 -3.91
CA ILE A 108 -7.92 -11.60 -3.57
C ILE A 108 -9.13 -11.11 -2.81
N VAL A 109 -8.90 -10.69 -1.58
CA VAL A 109 -9.84 -9.90 -0.80
C VAL A 109 -9.40 -8.43 -0.82
N VAL A 110 -10.33 -7.53 -1.11
CA VAL A 110 -10.10 -6.08 -1.03
C VAL A 110 -11.09 -5.45 -0.06
N VAL A 111 -10.55 -4.73 0.93
CA VAL A 111 -11.33 -3.97 1.91
C VAL A 111 -10.94 -2.50 1.88
N GLY A 112 -11.91 -1.60 1.98
CA GLY A 112 -11.61 -0.18 1.95
C GLY A 112 -12.83 0.72 2.06
N GLU A 113 -12.61 1.99 2.38
CA GLU A 113 -13.66 2.99 2.44
C GLU A 113 -14.16 3.37 1.03
N ASN A 114 -15.48 3.51 0.89
CA ASN A 114 -16.12 3.89 -0.37
C ASN A 114 -15.67 5.27 -0.87
N ARG A 115 -15.41 6.21 0.06
CA ARG A 115 -14.93 7.55 -0.28
C ARG A 115 -13.46 7.59 -0.72
N SER A 116 -12.68 6.57 -0.38
CA SER A 116 -11.28 6.41 -0.81
C SER A 116 -11.17 5.73 -2.18
N GLY A 117 -12.30 5.43 -2.82
CA GLY A 117 -12.32 4.94 -4.20
C GLY A 117 -12.19 3.43 -4.38
N VAL A 118 -12.39 2.63 -3.31
CA VAL A 118 -12.26 1.16 -3.35
C VAL A 118 -13.02 0.47 -4.49
N LYS A 119 -14.14 1.04 -4.94
CA LYS A 119 -14.92 0.55 -6.08
C LYS A 119 -14.12 0.46 -7.39
N SER A 120 -13.03 1.21 -7.49
CA SER A 120 -12.12 1.13 -8.64
C SER A 120 -11.49 -0.26 -8.82
N ILE A 121 -11.52 -1.11 -7.78
CA ILE A 121 -11.03 -2.48 -7.87
C ILE A 121 -11.75 -3.28 -8.97
N GLU A 122 -13.04 -3.05 -9.20
CA GLU A 122 -13.81 -3.78 -10.23
C GLU A 122 -13.20 -3.57 -11.62
N LYS A 123 -12.81 -2.34 -11.95
CA LYS A 123 -12.14 -2.02 -13.21
C LYS A 123 -10.66 -2.42 -13.21
N MET A 124 -9.99 -2.26 -12.07
CA MET A 124 -8.55 -2.55 -11.95
C MET A 124 -8.26 -4.04 -12.01
N PHE A 125 -9.13 -4.88 -11.46
CA PHE A 125 -8.96 -6.32 -11.41
C PHE A 125 -9.44 -7.04 -12.67
N ALA A 126 -10.22 -6.37 -13.53
CA ALA A 126 -10.80 -6.96 -14.75
C ALA A 126 -9.76 -7.56 -15.72
N THR A 127 -8.51 -7.10 -15.68
CA THR A 127 -7.41 -7.67 -16.48
C THR A 127 -6.83 -8.97 -15.89
N TYR A 128 -7.07 -9.22 -14.61
CA TYR A 128 -6.56 -10.38 -13.87
C TYR A 128 -7.64 -11.44 -13.67
N GLY A 129 -8.92 -11.07 -13.64
CA GLY A 129 -10.04 -11.99 -13.45
C GLY A 129 -11.31 -11.28 -12.96
N PRO A 130 -12.35 -12.04 -12.62
CA PRO A 130 -13.56 -11.48 -12.01
C PRO A 130 -13.34 -11.17 -10.53
N ILE A 131 -13.93 -10.07 -10.06
CA ILE A 131 -14.04 -9.74 -8.65
C ILE A 131 -15.47 -9.29 -8.35
N ASN A 132 -16.03 -9.77 -7.23
CA ASN A 132 -17.39 -9.44 -6.82
C ASN A 132 -17.40 -8.74 -5.46
N LYS A 133 -18.38 -7.86 -5.27
CA LYS A 133 -18.65 -7.26 -3.96
C LYS A 133 -19.53 -8.18 -3.14
N TYR A 134 -19.11 -8.56 -1.94
CA TYR A 134 -19.85 -9.48 -1.06
C TYR A 134 -20.46 -8.81 0.17
N ASP A 135 -19.82 -7.78 0.72
CA ASP A 135 -20.35 -7.07 1.88
C ASP A 135 -20.14 -5.55 1.73
N SER A 136 -21.01 -4.79 2.41
CA SER A 136 -20.85 -3.35 2.58
C SER A 136 -21.40 -2.94 3.93
N ALA A 137 -20.54 -2.38 4.76
CA ALA A 137 -20.91 -1.88 6.08
C ALA A 137 -19.96 -0.75 6.49
N ARG A 138 -20.41 0.15 7.38
CA ARG A 138 -19.55 1.22 7.94
C ARG A 138 -18.83 2.07 6.87
N ARG A 139 -19.53 2.34 5.76
CA ARG A 139 -18.99 3.05 4.58
C ARG A 139 -17.80 2.35 3.91
N CYS A 140 -17.58 1.07 4.20
CA CYS A 140 -16.60 0.22 3.56
C CYS A 140 -17.28 -0.81 2.65
N SER A 141 -16.48 -1.40 1.77
CA SER A 141 -16.87 -2.54 0.94
C SER A 141 -15.86 -3.67 1.10
N PHE A 142 -16.35 -4.90 0.99
CA PHE A 142 -15.56 -6.12 0.95
C PHE A 142 -15.76 -6.75 -0.43
N TYR A 143 -14.67 -6.97 -1.13
CA TYR A 143 -14.62 -7.61 -2.43
C TYR A 143 -13.84 -8.92 -2.32
N TRP A 144 -14.22 -9.92 -3.11
CA TRP A 144 -13.47 -11.16 -3.26
C TRP A 144 -13.43 -11.59 -4.72
N GLY A 145 -12.32 -12.17 -5.15
CA GLY A 145 -12.10 -12.66 -6.51
C GLY A 145 -10.93 -13.63 -6.57
N ILE A 146 -10.70 -14.21 -7.75
CA ILE A 146 -9.61 -15.15 -8.01
C ILE A 146 -8.82 -14.63 -9.22
N CYS A 147 -7.50 -14.60 -9.10
CA CYS A 147 -6.63 -14.26 -10.21
C CYS A 147 -6.59 -15.41 -11.23
N GLN A 148 -7.01 -15.14 -12.46
CA GLN A 148 -6.99 -16.10 -13.58
C GLN A 148 -5.84 -15.81 -14.55
N GLN A 149 -5.40 -14.56 -14.61
CA GLN A 149 -4.34 -14.09 -15.48
C GLN A 149 -3.37 -13.20 -14.70
N ALA A 150 -2.43 -13.82 -13.99
CA ALA A 150 -1.39 -13.12 -13.25
C ALA A 150 -0.40 -12.44 -14.21
N PRO A 151 0.22 -11.32 -13.79
CA PRO A 151 1.36 -10.76 -14.50
C PRO A 151 2.56 -11.72 -14.48
N ASP A 152 3.35 -11.73 -15.55
CA ASP A 152 4.56 -12.56 -15.64
C ASP A 152 5.67 -12.13 -14.68
N SER A 153 5.75 -10.83 -14.37
CA SER A 153 6.79 -10.26 -13.52
C SER A 153 6.39 -8.90 -12.97
N PHE A 154 7.10 -8.46 -11.94
CA PHE A 154 7.04 -7.10 -11.41
C PHE A 154 8.45 -6.51 -11.30
N ASP A 155 8.65 -5.34 -11.90
CA ASP A 155 9.89 -4.56 -11.76
C ASP A 155 9.60 -3.24 -11.04
N LEU A 156 10.15 -3.08 -9.83
CA LEU A 156 10.00 -1.86 -9.04
C LEU A 156 10.59 -0.64 -9.76
N GLN A 157 11.66 -0.81 -10.54
CA GLN A 157 12.30 0.32 -11.23
C GLN A 157 11.37 0.94 -12.29
N SER A 158 10.61 0.11 -13.00
CA SER A 158 9.59 0.55 -13.96
C SER A 158 8.44 1.37 -13.33
N GLN A 159 8.27 1.32 -12.00
CA GLN A 159 7.19 2.03 -11.30
C GLN A 159 7.55 3.48 -10.96
N PHE A 160 8.81 3.89 -11.10
CA PHE A 160 9.20 5.27 -10.82
C PHE A 160 8.65 6.22 -11.88
N LYS A 161 8.03 7.31 -11.42
CA LYS A 161 7.82 8.50 -12.25
C LYS A 161 9.00 9.45 -12.06
N THR A 162 9.50 9.95 -13.18
CA THR A 162 10.55 10.97 -13.21
C THR A 162 9.96 12.28 -13.70
N TYR A 163 10.27 13.38 -13.01
CA TYR A 163 9.90 14.73 -13.41
C TYR A 163 10.99 15.72 -13.00
N HIS A 164 10.96 16.90 -13.60
CA HIS A 164 11.96 17.94 -13.39
C HIS A 164 11.33 19.12 -12.64
N VAL A 165 12.07 19.62 -11.64
CA VAL A 165 11.73 20.81 -10.88
C VAL A 165 12.83 21.83 -11.09
N GLU A 166 12.47 23.07 -11.39
CA GLU A 166 13.40 24.19 -11.47
C GLU A 166 12.93 25.31 -10.56
N LEU A 167 13.76 25.70 -9.60
CA LEU A 167 13.46 26.74 -8.61
C LEU A 167 14.69 27.59 -8.36
N ASN A 168 14.55 28.91 -8.50
CA ASN A 168 15.63 29.87 -8.23
C ASN A 168 16.96 29.50 -8.92
N GLY A 169 16.90 28.96 -10.15
CA GLY A 169 18.06 28.52 -10.92
C GLY A 169 18.62 27.14 -10.55
N ILE A 170 18.01 26.42 -9.62
CA ILE A 170 18.39 25.06 -9.21
C ILE A 170 17.48 24.07 -9.92
N ALA A 171 18.07 23.18 -10.73
CA ALA A 171 17.37 22.11 -11.41
C ALA A 171 17.51 20.79 -10.64
N ILE A 172 16.39 20.13 -10.34
CA ILE A 172 16.31 18.89 -9.59
C ILE A 172 15.54 17.85 -10.42
N THR A 173 16.14 16.69 -10.65
CA THR A 173 15.44 15.52 -11.20
C THR A 173 14.87 14.68 -10.07
N VAL A 174 13.55 14.61 -9.99
CA VAL A 174 12.84 13.90 -8.94
C VAL A 174 12.36 12.55 -9.47
N LYS A 175 12.60 11.49 -8.68
CA LYS A 175 12.05 10.16 -8.92
C LYS A 175 11.17 9.77 -7.74
N SER A 176 9.94 9.35 -7.99
CA SER A 176 9.01 8.94 -6.94
C SER A 176 8.31 7.64 -7.31
N LEU A 177 8.00 6.83 -6.29
CA LEU A 177 7.16 5.64 -6.42
C LEU A 177 5.71 5.94 -6.05
N PRO A 178 4.74 5.17 -6.56
CA PRO A 178 3.37 5.18 -6.04
C PRO A 178 3.36 5.00 -4.51
N GLY A 179 2.54 5.80 -3.81
CA GLY A 179 2.47 5.86 -2.35
C GLY A 179 3.30 7.00 -1.72
N VAL A 180 4.25 7.58 -2.46
CA VAL A 180 4.93 8.82 -2.04
C VAL A 180 4.00 10.02 -2.26
N PHE A 181 4.01 10.98 -1.33
CA PHE A 181 3.24 12.22 -1.45
C PHE A 181 3.57 12.97 -2.75
N SER A 182 2.54 13.52 -3.42
CA SER A 182 2.66 14.24 -4.70
C SER A 182 3.42 13.45 -5.78
N HIS A 183 3.18 12.14 -5.84
CA HIS A 183 3.86 11.25 -6.78
C HIS A 183 3.71 11.70 -8.25
N GLY A 184 4.84 12.03 -8.87
CA GLY A 184 4.95 12.41 -10.28
C GLY A 184 4.64 13.86 -10.58
N GLU A 185 4.46 14.71 -9.58
CA GLU A 185 4.20 16.14 -9.76
C GLU A 185 4.93 16.97 -8.70
N PHE A 186 5.11 18.26 -8.98
CA PHE A 186 5.68 19.17 -8.01
C PHE A 186 4.57 19.86 -7.21
N ASP A 187 4.58 19.64 -5.90
CA ASP A 187 3.56 20.18 -5.00
C ASP A 187 3.67 21.71 -4.88
N HIS A 188 2.54 22.39 -5.06
CA HIS A 188 2.47 23.85 -5.01
C HIS A 188 2.74 24.39 -3.59
N GLY A 189 2.39 23.62 -2.55
CA GLY A 189 2.71 23.99 -1.17
C GLY A 189 4.22 23.99 -0.92
N THR A 190 4.90 22.96 -1.41
CA THR A 190 6.36 22.85 -1.40
C THR A 190 7.00 23.99 -2.18
N GLN A 191 6.49 24.32 -3.38
CA GLN A 191 6.95 25.47 -4.14
C GLN A 191 6.82 26.79 -3.37
N LEU A 192 5.66 27.02 -2.75
CA LEU A 192 5.42 28.23 -1.97
C LEU A 192 6.39 28.31 -0.79
N LEU A 193 6.62 27.20 -0.09
CA LEU A 193 7.60 27.13 1.01
C LEU A 193 9.00 27.50 0.51
N LEU A 194 9.48 26.84 -0.54
CA LEU A 194 10.84 27.03 -1.05
C LEU A 194 11.08 28.45 -1.58
N ASN A 195 10.06 29.09 -2.17
CA ASN A 195 10.14 30.49 -2.62
C ASN A 195 10.21 31.51 -1.48
N ASN A 196 9.83 31.12 -0.25
CA ASN A 196 9.74 32.01 0.91
C ASN A 196 10.67 31.58 2.06
N LEU A 197 11.50 30.56 1.87
CA LEU A 197 12.47 30.16 2.86
C LEU A 197 13.52 31.27 3.03
N PRO A 198 13.80 31.71 4.26
CA PRO A 198 14.95 32.57 4.51
C PRO A 198 16.24 31.79 4.27
N GLU A 199 17.36 32.49 4.15
CA GLU A 199 18.68 31.85 4.15
C GLU A 199 18.88 31.07 5.46
N LEU A 200 19.01 29.74 5.35
CA LEU A 200 19.20 28.85 6.49
C LEU A 200 20.70 28.58 6.68
N THR A 201 21.14 28.50 7.93
CA THR A 201 22.52 28.12 8.28
C THR A 201 22.53 27.02 9.34
N GLY A 202 23.52 26.15 9.29
CA GLY A 202 23.67 25.04 10.25
C GLY A 202 23.04 23.73 9.77
N LYS A 203 22.64 22.88 10.73
CA LYS A 203 22.07 21.54 10.44
C LYS A 203 20.57 21.65 10.21
N VAL A 204 20.09 21.08 9.12
CA VAL A 204 18.66 21.07 8.73
C VAL A 204 18.10 19.65 8.87
N LEU A 205 16.82 19.55 9.22
CA LEU A 205 16.07 18.30 9.29
C LEU A 205 14.74 18.46 8.54
N ASP A 206 14.53 17.60 7.54
CA ASP A 206 13.32 17.56 6.72
C ASP A 206 12.37 16.47 7.23
N PHE A 207 11.35 16.87 7.99
CA PHE A 207 10.34 15.96 8.51
C PHE A 207 9.28 15.64 7.46
N GLY A 208 9.14 14.36 7.13
CA GLY A 208 8.20 13.95 6.08
C GLY A 208 8.72 14.28 4.69
N CYS A 209 10.03 14.05 4.46
CA CYS A 209 10.76 14.45 3.26
C CYS A 209 10.17 13.98 1.92
N GLY A 210 9.26 13.01 1.91
CA GLY A 210 8.61 12.51 0.69
C GLY A 210 9.64 12.04 -0.33
N ALA A 211 9.58 12.61 -1.54
CA ALA A 211 10.56 12.34 -2.61
C ALA A 211 11.91 13.07 -2.43
N GLY A 212 12.09 13.83 -1.35
CA GLY A 212 13.34 14.50 -0.98
C GLY A 212 13.56 15.86 -1.64
N ILE A 213 12.51 16.51 -2.15
CA ILE A 213 12.64 17.77 -2.91
C ILE A 213 13.22 18.89 -2.04
N ILE A 214 12.71 19.05 -0.81
CA ILE A 214 13.18 20.11 0.10
C ILE A 214 14.64 19.87 0.48
N GLY A 215 15.00 18.66 0.92
CA GLY A 215 16.38 18.30 1.20
C GLY A 215 17.31 18.52 0.00
N ALA A 216 16.92 18.06 -1.20
CA ALA A 216 17.72 18.23 -2.41
C ALA A 216 17.90 19.71 -2.81
N TYR A 217 16.90 20.55 -2.55
CA TYR A 217 16.98 21.99 -2.81
C TYR A 217 17.87 22.73 -1.81
N MET A 218 17.97 22.25 -0.56
CA MET A 218 18.75 22.86 0.51
C MET A 218 20.25 22.52 0.47
N GLY A 219 20.66 21.45 -0.23
CA GLY A 219 22.06 20.98 -0.28
C GLY A 219 22.48 20.17 0.94
#